data_AF-A0A8B8C2K7-F1
#
_entry.id   AF-A0A8B8C2K7-F1
#
_cell.length_a   1.000
_cell.length_b   1.000
_cell.length_c   1.000
_cell.angle_alpha   90.00
_cell.angle_beta   90.00
_cell.angle_gamma   90.00
#
_symmetry.space_group_name_H-M   'P 1'
#
loop_
_entity.id
_entity.type
_entity.pdbx_description
1 polymer ?
#
loop_
_entity_poly.entity_id
_entity_poly.type
_entity_poly.pdbx_seq_one_letter_code
_entity_poly.pdbx_strand_id
1 'polypeptide(L)'
;MNSVALSMFGIVLAVTLYQSGGADPNGGADPNAIKECSEQGMCYWKGECKAPGRRRKWRSQEECARMWCHSYRLRKFLAIRMDRFYGCPYNGQCKRKNEEWVEEGCVKKKCHMEGPRGYERIITVSELGCRDSSGKCHFPGSTWEEDCIKYQCLNHRNATTVRAVYDVIEIGCPFNETCLKNGAVVPDTESKCTSLRCVGVQGKDRSIHYGMQTDQIKCEDANGLCREEGERGWPLYVNGTLYNNCHCNIVREEGRATSIQKECS
;
A
#
# COMPACT_ATOMS: atom_id res chain seq x y z
N MET A 1 -2.96 -39.58 38.53
CA MET A 1 -2.91 -39.09 39.92
C MET A 1 -3.39 -37.64 39.91
N ASN A 2 -4.42 -37.38 40.72
CA ASN A 2 -5.10 -36.11 41.06
C ASN A 2 -5.89 -35.43 39.92
N SER A 3 -7.22 -35.66 39.76
CA SER A 3 -8.39 -35.10 40.51
C SER A 3 -8.43 -33.57 40.45
N VAL A 4 -9.52 -32.89 40.04
CA VAL A 4 -10.84 -32.88 40.69
C VAL A 4 -11.98 -32.64 39.68
N ALA A 5 -13.07 -33.39 39.86
CA ALA A 5 -14.39 -33.12 39.29
C ALA A 5 -15.17 -32.15 40.19
N LEU A 6 -15.93 -31.22 39.60
CA LEU A 6 -16.99 -30.50 40.31
C LEU A 6 -18.21 -30.31 39.42
N SER A 7 -19.14 -31.24 39.62
CA SER A 7 -20.58 -31.03 39.51
C SER A 7 -20.99 -29.92 40.49
N MET A 8 -21.92 -29.05 40.08
CA MET A 8 -23.17 -28.74 40.82
C MET A 8 -23.74 -27.35 40.53
N PHE A 9 -25.08 -27.34 40.55
CA PHE A 9 -26.01 -26.24 40.81
C PHE A 9 -26.21 -25.13 39.76
N GLY A 10 -27.35 -25.26 39.06
CA GLY A 10 -28.07 -24.13 38.51
C GLY A 10 -28.47 -23.16 39.62
N ILE A 11 -27.85 -21.98 39.60
CA ILE A 11 -28.26 -20.85 40.42
C ILE A 11 -29.31 -20.08 39.63
N VAL A 12 -30.55 -20.13 40.12
CA VAL A 12 -31.60 -19.17 39.81
C VAL A 12 -31.16 -17.83 40.38
N LEU A 13 -30.58 -16.97 39.55
CA LEU A 13 -30.35 -15.57 39.91
C LEU A 13 -31.61 -14.78 39.57
N ALA A 14 -32.36 -14.50 40.64
CA ALA A 14 -33.35 -13.44 40.70
C ALA A 14 -32.73 -12.15 40.14
N VAL A 15 -33.42 -11.51 39.20
CA VAL A 15 -33.08 -10.15 38.76
C VAL A 15 -33.59 -9.19 39.83
N THR A 16 -32.78 -9.02 40.87
CA THR A 16 -32.81 -7.81 41.67
C THR A 16 -32.34 -6.65 40.79
N LEU A 17 -33.14 -5.58 40.77
CA LEU A 17 -32.78 -4.27 40.26
C LEU A 17 -31.38 -3.89 40.76
N TYR A 18 -30.41 -3.87 39.86
CA TYR A 18 -29.11 -3.26 40.12
C TYR A 18 -28.72 -2.41 38.93
N GLN A 19 -28.66 -1.11 39.18
CA GLN A 19 -28.03 -0.13 38.32
C GLN A 19 -26.58 -0.55 38.08
N SER A 20 -26.23 -0.85 36.84
CA SER A 20 -24.83 -0.76 36.39
C SER A 20 -24.75 0.38 35.38
N GLY A 21 -24.40 1.55 35.91
CA GLY A 21 -23.82 2.62 35.13
C GLY A 21 -22.49 2.13 34.56
N GLY A 22 -22.45 1.90 33.24
CA GLY A 22 -21.25 2.06 32.44
C GLY A 22 -21.36 3.41 31.76
N ALA A 23 -20.50 4.35 32.15
CA ALA A 23 -20.41 5.66 31.53
C ALA A 23 -19.93 5.49 30.08
N ASP A 24 -20.79 5.86 29.13
CA ASP A 24 -20.47 6.01 27.72
C ASP A 24 -20.17 7.51 27.46
N PRO A 25 -19.09 7.92 26.77
CA PRO A 25 -18.70 9.32 26.69
C PRO A 25 -19.56 10.18 25.74
N ASN A 26 -20.61 9.64 25.10
CA ASN A 26 -21.39 10.35 24.08
C ASN A 26 -22.91 10.21 24.28
N GLY A 27 -23.42 10.71 25.41
CA GLY A 27 -24.85 10.89 25.63
C GLY A 27 -25.54 9.65 26.17
N GLY A 28 -25.53 9.52 27.50
CA GLY A 28 -26.36 8.55 28.19
C GLY A 28 -27.83 8.76 27.83
N ALA A 29 -28.53 7.67 27.51
CA ALA A 29 -29.97 7.72 27.25
C ALA A 29 -30.72 8.32 28.45
N ASP A 30 -31.61 9.27 28.19
CA ASP A 30 -32.44 9.90 29.23
C ASP A 30 -33.26 8.81 29.96
N PRO A 31 -33.03 8.60 31.27
CA PRO A 31 -33.76 7.61 32.06
C PRO A 31 -35.27 7.83 32.05
N ASN A 32 -35.72 9.08 31.93
CA ASN A 32 -37.14 9.41 31.87
C ASN A 32 -37.75 8.94 30.56
N ALA A 33 -37.08 9.16 29.42
CA ALA A 33 -37.54 8.71 28.12
C ALA A 33 -37.59 7.17 28.02
N ILE A 34 -36.63 6.47 28.65
CA ILE A 34 -36.66 5.00 28.73
C ILE A 34 -37.91 4.53 29.50
N LYS A 35 -38.16 5.14 30.66
CA LYS A 35 -39.30 4.80 31.52
C LYS A 35 -40.62 5.05 30.79
N GLU A 36 -40.75 6.21 30.14
CA GLU A 36 -41.93 6.59 29.37
C GLU A 36 -42.24 5.58 28.25
N CYS A 37 -41.25 5.20 27.43
CA CYS A 37 -41.47 4.19 26.39
C CYS A 37 -41.89 2.84 27.01
N SER A 38 -41.29 2.45 28.13
CA SER A 38 -41.59 1.18 28.80
C SER A 38 -43.01 1.16 29.37
N GLU A 39 -43.48 2.25 29.97
CA GLU A 39 -44.87 2.39 30.46
C GLU A 39 -45.88 2.27 29.32
N GLN A 40 -45.52 2.73 28.12
CA GLN A 40 -46.33 2.56 26.89
C GLN A 40 -46.17 1.17 26.24
N GLY A 41 -45.43 0.24 26.86
CA GLY A 41 -45.21 -1.10 26.32
C GLY A 41 -44.30 -1.14 25.09
N MET A 42 -43.41 -0.15 24.92
CA MET A 42 -42.51 0.01 23.78
C MET A 42 -41.04 -0.08 24.19
N CYS A 43 -40.18 -0.49 23.26
CA CYS A 43 -38.74 -0.48 23.49
C CYS A 43 -38.18 0.92 23.25
N TYR A 44 -37.41 1.47 24.17
CA TYR A 44 -36.63 2.68 23.91
C TYR A 44 -35.37 2.35 23.07
N TRP A 45 -35.14 3.11 22.00
CA TRP A 45 -33.92 3.01 21.18
C TRP A 45 -33.50 4.40 20.71
N LYS A 46 -32.37 4.91 21.24
CA LYS A 46 -31.70 6.13 20.78
C LYS A 46 -32.65 7.32 20.56
N GLY A 47 -33.44 7.65 21.59
CA GLY A 47 -34.36 8.78 21.57
C GLY A 47 -35.76 8.46 21.02
N GLU A 48 -36.00 7.23 20.54
CA GLU A 48 -37.29 6.85 19.95
C GLU A 48 -37.93 5.66 20.66
N CYS A 49 -39.26 5.69 20.83
CA CYS A 49 -40.03 4.53 21.25
C CYS A 49 -40.37 3.63 20.05
N LYS A 50 -39.96 2.36 20.09
CA LYS A 50 -40.24 1.36 19.08
C LYS A 50 -41.31 0.39 19.55
N ALA A 51 -42.45 0.41 18.87
CA ALA A 51 -43.55 -0.47 19.20
C ALA A 51 -43.21 -1.96 18.98
N PRO A 52 -43.68 -2.88 19.84
CA PRO A 52 -43.37 -4.30 19.74
C PRO A 52 -43.99 -4.95 18.51
N GLY A 53 -43.29 -5.95 17.97
CA GLY A 53 -43.82 -6.81 16.92
C GLY A 53 -42.76 -7.27 15.92
N ARG A 54 -42.79 -8.56 15.56
CA ARG A 54 -41.83 -9.17 14.63
C ARG A 54 -41.90 -8.60 13.21
N ARG A 55 -43.03 -8.00 12.83
CA ARG A 55 -43.20 -7.31 11.53
C ARG A 55 -42.77 -5.84 11.57
N ARG A 56 -42.62 -5.25 12.77
CA ARG A 56 -42.20 -3.86 12.98
C ARG A 56 -40.68 -3.79 13.13
N LYS A 57 -39.99 -3.97 12.01
CA LYS A 57 -38.53 -4.00 11.94
C LYS A 57 -38.00 -2.63 11.52
N TRP A 58 -36.86 -2.23 12.09
CA TRP A 58 -36.12 -1.05 11.62
C TRP A 58 -34.67 -1.43 11.30
N ARG A 59 -33.98 -0.57 10.54
CA ARG A 59 -32.55 -0.70 10.28
C ARG A 59 -31.79 0.25 11.19
N SER A 60 -30.67 -0.21 11.72
CA SER A 60 -29.70 0.60 12.46
C SER A 60 -28.40 0.61 11.68
N GLN A 61 -27.98 1.79 11.24
CA GLN A 61 -26.73 1.94 10.51
C GLN A 61 -25.53 1.67 11.43
N GLU A 62 -25.56 2.19 12.64
CA GLU A 62 -24.49 1.96 13.62
C GLU A 62 -24.34 0.48 13.99
N GLU A 63 -25.45 -0.25 14.13
CA GLU A 63 -25.39 -1.69 14.44
C GLU A 63 -25.20 -2.56 13.19
N CYS A 64 -25.25 -2.00 11.98
CA CYS A 64 -25.34 -2.76 10.74
C CYS A 64 -26.39 -3.87 10.75
N ALA A 65 -27.52 -3.61 11.39
CA ALA A 65 -28.49 -4.64 11.74
C ALA A 65 -29.91 -4.21 11.45
N ARG A 66 -30.74 -5.20 11.11
CA ARG A 66 -32.19 -5.09 11.16
C ARG A 66 -32.62 -5.55 12.54
N MET A 67 -33.40 -4.72 13.22
CA MET A 67 -33.79 -4.91 14.62
C MET A 67 -35.31 -4.87 14.75
N TRP A 68 -35.83 -5.38 15.86
CA TRP A 68 -37.25 -5.29 16.21
C TRP A 68 -37.44 -5.31 17.73
N CYS A 69 -38.53 -4.73 18.21
CA CYS A 69 -38.90 -4.74 19.61
C CYS A 69 -39.71 -6.01 19.90
N HIS A 70 -39.23 -6.84 20.82
CA HIS A 70 -39.89 -8.06 21.23
C HIS A 70 -40.52 -7.89 22.61
N SER A 71 -41.79 -8.28 22.72
CA SER A 71 -42.53 -8.28 23.98
C SER A 71 -42.71 -9.70 24.48
N TYR A 72 -42.22 -9.95 25.69
CA TYR A 72 -42.38 -11.21 26.40
C TYR A 72 -43.55 -11.11 27.37
N ARG A 73 -44.74 -11.50 26.89
CA ARG A 73 -46.01 -11.37 27.63
C ARG A 73 -45.98 -12.03 29.02
N LEU A 74 -45.33 -13.19 29.16
CA LEU A 74 -45.29 -13.96 30.40
C LEU A 74 -44.48 -13.30 31.51
N ARG A 75 -43.42 -12.58 31.15
CA ARG A 75 -42.48 -11.97 32.10
C ARG A 75 -42.56 -10.43 32.09
N LYS A 76 -43.54 -9.87 31.37
CA LYS A 76 -43.77 -8.42 31.19
C LYS A 76 -42.49 -7.64 30.88
N PHE A 77 -41.59 -8.19 30.05
CA PHE A 77 -40.37 -7.48 29.65
C PHE A 77 -40.31 -7.26 28.15
N LEU A 78 -39.62 -6.20 27.78
CA LEU A 78 -39.40 -5.76 26.41
C LEU A 78 -37.91 -5.88 26.10
N ALA A 79 -37.57 -6.34 24.91
CA ALA A 79 -36.18 -6.44 24.48
C ALA A 79 -36.05 -6.10 23.00
N ILE A 80 -35.01 -5.34 22.67
CA ILE A 80 -34.60 -5.16 21.29
C ILE A 80 -33.89 -6.43 20.83
N ARG A 81 -34.33 -6.97 19.70
CA ARG A 81 -33.80 -8.21 19.12
C ARG A 81 -33.24 -7.92 17.73
N MET A 82 -32.08 -8.50 17.45
CA MET A 82 -31.51 -8.49 16.10
C MET A 82 -32.25 -9.55 15.25
N ASP A 83 -32.82 -9.11 14.14
CA ASP A 83 -33.40 -9.99 13.12
C ASP A 83 -32.31 -10.56 12.21
N ARG A 84 -31.42 -9.69 11.70
CA ARG A 84 -30.22 -10.07 10.94
C ARG A 84 -29.23 -8.93 10.86
N PHE A 85 -27.96 -9.27 10.72
CA PHE A 85 -26.91 -8.35 10.32
C PHE A 85 -26.83 -8.27 8.80
N TYR A 86 -26.37 -7.11 8.31
CA TYR A 86 -26.09 -6.87 6.90
C TYR A 86 -24.73 -6.21 6.65
N GLY A 87 -23.95 -6.00 7.71
CA GLY A 87 -22.61 -5.42 7.64
C GLY A 87 -21.83 -5.52 8.94
N CYS A 88 -20.63 -4.97 8.92
CA CYS A 88 -19.71 -4.81 10.04
C CYS A 88 -19.67 -3.32 10.44
N PRO A 89 -19.98 -2.99 11.70
CA PRO A 89 -19.77 -1.64 12.23
C PRO A 89 -18.27 -1.32 12.27
N TYR A 90 -17.87 -0.20 11.68
CA TYR A 90 -16.49 0.26 11.66
C TYR A 90 -16.39 1.78 11.69
N ASN A 91 -15.75 2.36 12.71
CA ASN A 91 -15.57 3.81 12.87
C ASN A 91 -16.85 4.62 12.58
N GLY A 92 -17.97 4.20 13.17
CA GLY A 92 -19.29 4.83 12.99
C GLY A 92 -19.96 4.58 11.63
N GLN A 93 -19.32 3.85 10.72
CA GLN A 93 -19.87 3.48 9.42
C GLN A 93 -20.31 2.02 9.38
N CYS A 94 -21.24 1.73 8.47
CA CYS A 94 -21.65 0.37 8.20
C CYS A 94 -21.01 -0.18 6.93
N LYS A 95 -20.02 -1.06 7.11
CA LYS A 95 -19.33 -1.75 6.01
C LYS A 95 -20.15 -2.95 5.57
N ARG A 96 -20.49 -3.04 4.29
CA ARG A 96 -21.32 -4.13 3.75
C ARG A 96 -20.54 -5.45 3.79
N LYS A 97 -21.27 -6.57 3.76
CA LYS A 97 -20.65 -7.89 3.58
C LYS A 97 -19.70 -7.87 2.38
N ASN A 98 -18.47 -8.34 2.60
CA ASN A 98 -17.37 -8.39 1.64
C ASN A 98 -16.90 -7.03 1.10
N GLU A 99 -17.37 -5.91 1.66
CA GLU A 99 -16.81 -4.60 1.34
C GLU A 99 -15.35 -4.59 1.78
N GLU A 100 -14.50 -4.10 0.89
CA GLU A 100 -13.07 -3.90 1.13
C GLU A 100 -12.77 -2.41 1.13
N TRP A 101 -11.91 -1.97 2.04
CA TRP A 101 -11.47 -0.58 2.12
C TRP A 101 -10.03 -0.51 2.58
N VAL A 102 -9.37 0.59 2.23
CA VAL A 102 -8.01 0.88 2.67
C VAL A 102 -8.09 1.81 3.85
N GLU A 103 -7.36 1.46 4.91
CA GLU A 103 -7.11 2.32 6.05
C GLU A 103 -5.70 2.92 5.99
N GLU A 104 -5.46 3.94 6.81
CA GLU A 104 -4.13 4.46 7.09
C GLU A 104 -3.11 3.34 7.36
N GLY A 105 -1.87 3.58 6.93
CA GLY A 105 -0.80 2.58 7.00
C GLY A 105 -0.87 1.52 5.89
N CYS A 106 -1.62 1.75 4.80
CA CYS A 106 -1.74 0.84 3.66
C CYS A 106 -2.29 -0.54 4.06
N VAL A 107 -3.30 -0.55 4.93
CA VAL A 107 -3.95 -1.77 5.40
C VAL A 107 -5.28 -1.94 4.67
N LYS A 108 -5.42 -2.99 3.85
CA LYS A 108 -6.70 -3.36 3.26
C LYS A 108 -7.47 -4.22 4.25
N LYS A 109 -8.66 -3.75 4.61
CA LYS A 109 -9.59 -4.44 5.50
C LYS A 109 -10.80 -4.93 4.72
N LYS A 110 -11.43 -5.97 5.23
CA LYS A 110 -12.65 -6.56 4.68
C LYS A 110 -13.67 -6.85 5.76
N CYS A 111 -14.93 -6.55 5.49
CA CYS A 111 -16.02 -7.01 6.34
C CYS A 111 -16.39 -8.45 5.97
N HIS A 112 -15.94 -9.39 6.79
CA HIS A 112 -16.28 -10.81 6.65
C HIS A 112 -17.54 -11.13 7.44
N MET A 113 -18.50 -11.82 6.81
CA MET A 113 -19.76 -12.20 7.46
C MET A 113 -20.16 -13.65 7.17
N GLU A 114 -20.26 -14.44 8.23
CA GLU A 114 -20.60 -15.85 8.24
C GLU A 114 -21.79 -16.17 9.18
N GLY A 115 -22.24 -17.42 9.10
CA GLY A 115 -23.36 -17.94 9.90
C GLY A 115 -24.75 -17.48 9.46
N PRO A 116 -25.80 -18.13 9.98
CA PRO A 116 -27.19 -17.75 9.70
C PRO A 116 -27.42 -16.32 10.18
N ARG A 117 -28.01 -15.47 9.34
CA ARG A 117 -28.31 -14.05 9.66
C ARG A 117 -27.08 -13.16 9.92
N GLY A 118 -25.86 -13.65 9.67
CA GLY A 118 -24.63 -12.84 9.78
C GLY A 118 -24.17 -12.58 11.21
N TYR A 119 -24.43 -13.51 12.14
CA TYR A 119 -24.01 -13.37 13.55
C TYR A 119 -22.48 -13.35 13.70
N GLU A 120 -21.76 -14.05 12.83
CA GLU A 120 -20.31 -13.98 12.78
C GLU A 120 -19.92 -12.86 11.84
N ARG A 121 -19.56 -11.71 12.42
CA ARG A 121 -19.12 -10.52 11.68
C ARG A 121 -17.76 -10.10 12.20
N ILE A 122 -16.75 -10.17 11.34
CA ILE A 122 -15.37 -9.91 11.70
C ILE A 122 -14.79 -8.98 10.65
N ILE A 123 -14.05 -7.97 11.10
CA ILE A 123 -13.24 -7.15 10.22
C ILE A 123 -11.89 -7.82 10.13
N THR A 124 -11.58 -8.36 8.96
CA THR A 124 -10.31 -9.04 8.71
C THR A 124 -9.38 -8.10 7.96
N VAL A 125 -8.08 -8.21 8.22
CA VAL A 125 -7.06 -7.62 7.36
C VAL A 125 -6.89 -8.56 6.18
N SER A 126 -7.24 -8.10 4.98
CA SER A 126 -7.09 -8.90 3.75
C SER A 126 -5.65 -8.80 3.23
N GLU A 127 -5.08 -7.59 3.19
CA GLU A 127 -3.75 -7.33 2.66
C GLU A 127 -3.05 -6.20 3.42
N LEU A 128 -1.74 -6.33 3.60
CA LEU A 128 -0.85 -5.22 3.92
C LEU A 128 -0.17 -4.74 2.63
N GLY A 129 -0.06 -3.42 2.47
CA GLY A 129 0.56 -2.77 1.32
C GLY A 129 1.82 -2.01 1.69
N CYS A 130 2.64 -1.78 0.67
CA CYS A 130 3.85 -0.97 0.69
C CYS A 130 3.49 0.49 0.45
N ARG A 131 4.31 1.41 0.93
CA ARG A 131 4.16 2.85 0.71
C ARG A 131 5.33 3.34 -0.13
N ASP A 132 5.03 4.05 -1.21
CA ASP A 132 6.05 4.69 -2.04
C ASP A 132 6.53 6.03 -1.45
N SER A 133 7.49 6.67 -2.10
CA SER A 133 8.07 7.94 -1.62
C SER A 133 7.04 9.08 -1.54
N SER A 134 6.00 9.03 -2.38
CA SER A 134 4.89 10.00 -2.41
C SER A 134 3.82 9.74 -1.34
N GLY A 135 3.90 8.60 -0.64
CA GLY A 135 2.92 8.17 0.35
C GLY A 135 1.76 7.35 -0.22
N LYS A 136 1.76 7.03 -1.52
CA LYS A 136 0.73 6.19 -2.16
C LYS A 136 0.94 4.72 -1.82
N CYS A 137 -0.17 4.02 -1.62
CA CYS A 137 -0.18 2.62 -1.23
C CYS A 137 -0.19 1.68 -2.44
N HIS A 138 0.69 0.69 -2.39
CA HIS A 138 0.83 -0.40 -3.36
C HIS A 138 0.56 -1.73 -2.67
N PHE A 139 -0.35 -2.54 -3.19
CA PHE A 139 -0.74 -3.82 -2.58
C PHE A 139 0.05 -4.99 -3.19
N PRO A 140 0.11 -6.15 -2.52
CA PRO A 140 0.95 -7.28 -2.96
C PRO A 140 0.72 -7.64 -4.42
N GLY A 141 1.82 -7.86 -5.15
CA GLY A 141 1.81 -8.16 -6.59
C GLY A 141 1.81 -6.91 -7.49
N SER A 142 1.47 -5.73 -6.96
CA SER A 142 1.62 -4.49 -7.72
C SER A 142 3.08 -4.06 -7.83
N THR A 143 3.37 -3.32 -8.90
CA THR A 143 4.70 -2.78 -9.20
C THR A 143 4.60 -1.29 -9.46
N TRP A 144 5.63 -0.55 -9.09
CA TRP A 144 5.78 0.88 -9.40
C TRP A 144 7.22 1.20 -9.71
N GLU A 145 7.45 2.38 -10.29
CA GLU A 145 8.77 2.86 -10.68
C GLU A 145 9.00 4.25 -10.11
N GLU A 146 10.13 4.43 -9.43
CA GLU A 146 10.61 5.71 -8.88
C GLU A 146 12.11 5.80 -9.15
N ASP A 147 12.59 6.93 -9.67
CA ASP A 147 14.01 7.18 -9.95
C ASP A 147 14.68 6.06 -10.80
N CYS A 148 13.96 5.55 -11.81
CA CYS A 148 14.37 4.43 -12.66
C CYS A 148 14.64 3.12 -11.91
N ILE A 149 14.06 2.96 -10.73
CA ILE A 149 14.05 1.73 -9.95
C ILE A 149 12.62 1.20 -9.95
N LYS A 150 12.46 -0.03 -10.43
CA LYS A 150 11.19 -0.73 -10.42
C LYS A 150 11.07 -1.60 -9.17
N TYR A 151 10.03 -1.34 -8.40
CA TYR A 151 9.71 -2.03 -7.17
C TYR A 151 8.52 -2.97 -7.35
N GLN A 152 8.47 -4.03 -6.56
CA GLN A 152 7.30 -4.89 -6.41
C GLN A 152 6.91 -4.99 -4.95
N CYS A 153 5.64 -4.74 -4.63
CA CYS A 153 5.16 -4.93 -3.27
C CYS A 153 4.85 -6.41 -3.04
N LEU A 154 5.27 -6.92 -1.89
CA LEU A 154 5.09 -8.31 -1.48
C LEU A 154 4.67 -8.35 0.00
N ASN A 155 4.02 -9.45 0.38
CA ASN A 155 3.76 -9.74 1.80
C ASN A 155 4.63 -10.90 2.25
N HIS A 156 5.60 -10.59 3.12
CA HIS A 156 6.39 -11.61 3.78
C HIS A 156 5.63 -12.14 5.00
N ARG A 157 5.37 -13.45 5.03
CA ARG A 157 4.71 -14.12 6.15
C ARG A 157 5.72 -14.91 6.96
N ASN A 158 5.82 -14.61 8.25
CA ASN A 158 6.50 -15.42 9.25
C ASN A 158 5.46 -16.18 10.09
N ALA A 159 5.91 -17.09 10.96
CA ALA A 159 5.04 -17.95 11.78
C ALA A 159 3.97 -17.20 12.59
N THR A 160 4.21 -15.93 12.94
CA THR A 160 3.31 -15.13 13.78
C THR A 160 2.96 -13.76 13.23
N THR A 161 3.58 -13.32 12.12
CA THR A 161 3.42 -11.95 11.61
C THR A 161 3.42 -11.89 10.09
N VAL A 162 2.63 -10.98 9.53
CA VAL A 162 2.68 -10.60 8.12
C VAL A 162 3.23 -9.19 8.05
N ARG A 163 4.16 -8.94 7.14
CA ARG A 163 4.73 -7.61 6.88
C ARG A 163 4.70 -7.33 5.39
N ALA A 164 4.30 -6.11 5.03
CA ALA A 164 4.50 -5.60 3.68
C ALA A 164 5.98 -5.22 3.52
N VAL A 165 6.60 -5.74 2.47
CA VAL A 165 7.97 -5.44 2.07
C VAL A 165 7.98 -5.19 0.57
N TYR A 166 8.94 -4.41 0.09
CA TYR A 166 9.12 -4.22 -1.33
C TYR A 166 10.46 -4.77 -1.76
N ASP A 167 10.46 -5.43 -2.91
CA ASP A 167 11.66 -5.89 -3.58
C ASP A 167 11.96 -4.97 -4.75
N VAL A 168 13.25 -4.73 -4.98
CA VAL A 168 13.74 -4.09 -6.20
C VAL A 168 13.86 -5.16 -7.27
N ILE A 169 13.05 -5.05 -8.31
CA ILE A 169 13.01 -6.05 -9.38
C ILE A 169 13.79 -5.62 -10.63
N GLU A 170 13.98 -4.32 -10.82
CA GLU A 170 14.77 -3.78 -11.92
C GLU A 170 15.40 -2.47 -11.49
N ILE A 171 16.68 -2.26 -11.86
CA ILE A 171 17.38 -1.00 -11.64
C ILE A 171 17.89 -0.49 -12.99
N GLY A 172 17.66 0.78 -13.24
CA GLY A 172 18.09 1.48 -14.44
C GLY A 172 18.73 2.83 -14.16
N CYS A 173 19.11 3.51 -15.23
CA CYS A 173 19.65 4.85 -15.21
C CYS A 173 18.69 5.81 -15.88
N PRO A 174 18.45 7.01 -15.31
CA PRO A 174 17.73 8.06 -16.00
C PRO A 174 18.56 8.61 -17.16
N PHE A 175 17.97 8.67 -18.36
CA PHE A 175 18.57 9.24 -19.56
C PHE A 175 17.48 9.80 -20.47
N ASN A 176 17.56 11.09 -20.82
CA ASN A 176 16.60 11.80 -21.68
C ASN A 176 15.13 11.50 -21.34
N GLU A 177 14.75 11.72 -20.08
CA GLU A 177 13.38 11.47 -19.55
C GLU A 177 12.92 10.00 -19.59
N THR A 178 13.80 9.08 -19.95
CA THR A 178 13.52 7.64 -19.97
C THR A 178 14.42 6.88 -19.00
N CYS A 179 14.01 5.66 -18.66
CA CYS A 179 14.80 4.77 -17.82
C CYS A 179 15.45 3.67 -18.67
N LEU A 180 16.78 3.73 -18.76
CA LEU A 180 17.57 2.71 -19.43
C LEU A 180 17.91 1.57 -18.47
N LYS A 181 17.85 0.33 -18.94
CA LYS A 181 18.21 -0.84 -18.12
C LYS A 181 19.70 -0.81 -17.77
N ASN A 182 20.06 -1.36 -16.62
CA ASN A 182 21.45 -1.58 -16.27
C ASN A 182 22.21 -2.33 -17.38
N GLY A 183 23.38 -1.80 -17.78
CA GLY A 183 24.21 -2.31 -18.86
C GLY A 183 23.84 -1.81 -20.26
N ALA A 184 22.73 -1.08 -20.44
CA ALA A 184 22.35 -0.50 -21.72
C ALA A 184 23.41 0.50 -22.20
N VAL A 185 23.71 0.47 -23.51
CA VAL A 185 24.67 1.35 -24.17
C VAL A 185 23.94 2.22 -25.18
N VAL A 186 24.15 3.53 -25.12
CA VAL A 186 23.54 4.53 -26.02
C VAL A 186 24.61 5.50 -26.52
N PRO A 187 24.43 6.13 -27.69
CA PRO A 187 25.29 7.25 -28.10
C PRO A 187 25.19 8.40 -27.10
N ASP A 188 26.30 9.10 -26.91
CA ASP A 188 26.34 10.36 -26.16
C ASP A 188 25.57 11.47 -26.90
N THR A 189 25.00 12.40 -26.13
CA THR A 189 24.24 13.51 -26.68
C THR A 189 25.12 14.57 -27.35
N GLU A 190 26.38 14.68 -26.93
CA GLU A 190 27.34 15.66 -27.46
C GLU A 190 28.17 15.11 -28.63
N SER A 191 28.39 13.79 -28.68
CA SER A 191 29.23 13.14 -29.69
C SER A 191 28.67 11.78 -30.10
N LYS A 192 28.33 11.61 -31.39
CA LYS A 192 27.91 10.30 -31.94
C LYS A 192 29.00 9.22 -31.88
N CYS A 193 30.26 9.62 -31.70
CA CYS A 193 31.40 8.72 -31.58
C CYS A 193 31.77 8.41 -30.13
N THR A 194 31.00 8.94 -29.18
CA THR A 194 31.08 8.57 -27.78
C THR A 194 29.84 7.74 -27.44
N SER A 195 30.01 6.67 -26.69
CA SER A 195 28.90 5.89 -26.12
C SER A 195 28.89 6.01 -24.61
N LEU A 196 27.70 5.98 -24.04
CA LEU A 196 27.45 5.96 -22.61
C LEU A 196 26.84 4.60 -22.24
N ARG A 197 27.21 4.06 -21.09
CA ARG A 197 26.64 2.85 -20.51
C ARG A 197 25.98 3.16 -19.18
N CYS A 198 24.79 2.60 -18.96
CA CYS A 198 24.15 2.62 -17.65
C CYS A 198 24.86 1.62 -16.72
N VAL A 199 25.44 2.11 -15.62
CA VAL A 199 26.18 1.28 -14.65
C VAL A 199 25.91 1.72 -13.20
N GLY A 200 26.17 0.81 -12.26
CA GLY A 200 26.21 1.15 -10.84
C GLY A 200 27.49 1.91 -10.50
N VAL A 201 27.33 3.11 -9.93
CA VAL A 201 28.37 4.03 -9.50
C VAL A 201 28.39 4.06 -7.97
N GLN A 202 29.57 3.92 -7.38
CA GLN A 202 29.72 4.01 -5.93
C GLN A 202 29.73 5.48 -5.48
N GLY A 203 28.76 5.85 -4.65
CA GLY A 203 28.68 7.13 -3.97
C GLY A 203 29.75 7.29 -2.89
N LYS A 204 29.98 8.53 -2.44
CA LYS A 204 30.98 8.87 -1.42
C LYS A 204 30.71 8.21 -0.05
N ASP A 205 29.45 7.89 0.21
CA ASP A 205 28.95 7.19 1.38
C ASP A 205 28.97 5.65 1.22
N ARG A 206 29.60 5.13 0.16
CA ARG A 206 29.62 3.73 -0.26
C ARG A 206 28.26 3.17 -0.70
N SER A 207 27.23 4.00 -0.83
CA SER A 207 26.00 3.60 -1.50
C SER A 207 26.26 3.35 -3.00
N ILE A 208 25.43 2.54 -3.65
CA ILE A 208 25.49 2.33 -5.10
C ILE A 208 24.31 3.08 -5.72
N HIS A 209 24.61 4.05 -6.59
CA HIS A 209 23.63 4.76 -7.41
C HIS A 209 23.79 4.33 -8.86
N TYR A 210 22.73 4.29 -9.65
CA TYR A 210 22.84 3.93 -11.06
C TYR A 210 22.81 5.18 -11.93
N GLY A 211 23.78 5.30 -12.83
CA GLY A 211 23.95 6.47 -13.68
C GLY A 211 24.67 6.15 -14.99
N MET A 212 24.62 7.09 -15.91
CA MET A 212 25.33 6.99 -17.18
C MET A 212 26.81 7.28 -16.97
N GLN A 213 27.68 6.40 -17.43
CA GLN A 213 29.12 6.63 -17.51
C GLN A 213 29.59 6.46 -18.95
N THR A 214 30.66 7.15 -19.32
CA THR A 214 31.29 6.95 -20.63
C THR A 214 31.78 5.52 -20.78
N ASP A 215 31.32 4.85 -21.83
CA ASP A 215 31.64 3.46 -22.14
C ASP A 215 32.80 3.39 -23.14
N GLN A 216 32.64 4.04 -24.29
CA GLN A 216 33.66 4.13 -25.32
C GLN A 216 33.73 5.55 -25.87
N ILE A 217 34.94 5.94 -26.27
CA ILE A 217 35.20 7.17 -27.01
C ILE A 217 35.92 6.76 -28.29
N LYS A 218 35.48 7.31 -29.42
CA LYS A 218 36.08 7.12 -30.75
C LYS A 218 36.30 8.48 -31.38
N CYS A 219 37.23 8.54 -32.33
CA CYS A 219 37.47 9.77 -33.10
C CYS A 219 36.53 9.86 -34.29
N GLU A 220 35.82 10.98 -34.44
CA GLU A 220 35.15 11.29 -35.70
C GLU A 220 36.16 11.78 -36.76
N ASP A 221 36.11 11.16 -37.95
CA ASP A 221 36.89 11.54 -39.15
C ASP A 221 36.19 12.62 -40.01
N ALA A 222 36.85 13.09 -41.07
CA ALA A 222 36.33 14.14 -41.97
C ALA A 222 35.02 13.76 -42.70
N ASN A 223 34.70 12.46 -42.78
CA ASN A 223 33.49 11.94 -43.40
C ASN A 223 32.40 11.62 -42.36
N GLY A 224 32.69 11.84 -41.08
CA GLY A 224 31.79 11.56 -39.97
C GLY A 224 31.75 10.10 -39.52
N LEU A 225 32.74 9.28 -39.88
CA LEU A 225 32.89 7.92 -39.36
C LEU A 225 33.66 7.91 -38.04
N CYS A 226 33.29 7.00 -37.14
CA CYS A 226 33.94 6.82 -35.85
C CYS A 226 35.10 5.81 -35.95
N ARG A 227 36.30 6.26 -35.60
CA ARG A 227 37.58 5.55 -35.67
C ARG A 227 38.05 5.12 -34.30
N GLU A 228 38.62 3.93 -34.22
CA GLU A 228 39.13 3.39 -32.94
C GLU A 228 40.40 4.11 -32.48
N GLU A 229 40.67 4.02 -31.18
CA GLU A 229 41.93 4.51 -30.59
C GLU A 229 43.13 3.80 -31.26
N GLY A 230 44.11 4.57 -31.74
CA GLY A 230 45.29 4.04 -32.44
C GLY A 230 45.12 3.71 -33.93
N GLU A 231 43.91 3.81 -34.49
CA GLU A 231 43.69 3.69 -35.95
C GLU A 231 44.42 4.85 -36.68
N ARG A 232 45.07 4.55 -37.81
CA ARG A 232 45.90 5.49 -38.59
C ARG A 232 45.45 5.59 -40.04
N GLY A 233 45.79 6.70 -40.70
CA GLY A 233 45.65 6.84 -42.16
C GLY A 233 44.26 7.27 -42.61
N TRP A 234 43.55 8.02 -41.78
CA TRP A 234 42.20 8.51 -42.08
C TRP A 234 42.17 10.05 -42.18
N PRO A 235 41.21 10.60 -42.95
CA PRO A 235 41.14 12.04 -43.20
C PRO A 235 40.51 12.82 -42.03
N LEU A 236 41.00 14.00 -41.71
CA LEU A 236 40.42 14.89 -40.70
C LEU A 236 40.55 16.37 -41.09
N TYR A 237 39.54 17.16 -40.76
CA TYR A 237 39.64 18.61 -40.81
C TYR A 237 40.24 19.16 -39.51
N VAL A 238 41.37 19.85 -39.59
CA VAL A 238 41.96 20.61 -38.48
C VAL A 238 42.02 22.07 -38.90
N ASN A 239 41.28 22.93 -38.19
CA ASN A 239 41.16 24.37 -38.50
C ASN A 239 40.80 24.67 -39.97
N GLY A 240 39.98 23.82 -40.60
CA GLY A 240 39.53 23.98 -41.99
C GLY A 240 40.44 23.33 -43.05
N THR A 241 41.63 22.86 -42.68
CA THR A 241 42.53 22.14 -43.58
C THR A 241 42.30 20.64 -43.48
N LEU A 242 42.15 19.97 -44.63
CA LEU A 242 42.03 18.52 -44.71
C LEU A 242 43.41 17.87 -44.67
N TYR A 243 43.64 17.01 -43.69
CA TYR A 243 44.81 16.13 -43.59
C TYR A 243 44.38 14.70 -43.87
N ASN A 244 45.18 13.94 -44.61
CA ASN A 244 44.82 12.56 -45.05
C ASN A 244 45.47 11.45 -44.21
N ASN A 245 46.44 11.79 -43.36
CA ASN A 245 47.17 10.81 -42.54
C ASN A 245 47.12 11.21 -41.06
N CYS A 246 45.92 11.10 -40.48
CA CYS A 246 45.70 11.37 -39.07
C CYS A 246 45.64 10.08 -38.24
N HIS A 247 45.84 10.23 -36.93
CA HIS A 247 45.65 9.17 -35.96
C HIS A 247 44.96 9.67 -34.69
N CYS A 248 44.27 8.74 -34.01
CA CYS A 248 43.43 9.03 -32.85
C CYS A 248 44.16 8.65 -31.57
N ASN A 249 44.32 9.61 -30.66
CA ASN A 249 44.80 9.35 -29.31
C ASN A 249 43.79 9.90 -28.28
N ILE A 250 43.41 9.08 -27.31
CA ILE A 250 42.37 9.43 -26.33
C ILE A 250 43.03 9.58 -24.97
N VAL A 251 43.20 10.83 -24.54
CA VAL A 251 43.83 11.14 -23.26
C VAL A 251 42.76 11.20 -22.17
N ARG A 252 42.74 10.19 -21.32
CA ARG A 252 41.85 10.09 -20.16
C ARG A 252 42.54 10.74 -18.95
N GLU A 253 42.13 11.94 -18.54
CA GLU A 253 42.62 12.54 -17.29
C GLU A 253 41.76 12.06 -16.12
N GLU A 254 42.40 11.66 -15.02
CA GLU A 254 41.70 11.22 -13.82
C GLU A 254 40.81 12.35 -13.28
N GLY A 255 39.50 12.14 -13.37
CA GLY A 255 38.52 12.84 -12.55
C GLY A 255 37.79 14.03 -13.17
N ARG A 256 37.92 14.37 -14.47
CA ARG A 256 36.98 15.34 -15.07
C ARG A 256 36.94 15.50 -16.59
N ALA A 257 37.97 15.16 -17.36
CA ALA A 257 37.97 15.41 -18.80
C ALA A 257 38.65 14.28 -19.57
N THR A 258 37.98 13.77 -20.60
CA THR A 258 38.67 13.01 -21.65
C THR A 258 38.94 13.97 -22.79
N SER A 259 40.20 14.16 -23.15
CA SER A 259 40.56 14.98 -24.30
C SER A 259 40.95 14.07 -25.47
N ILE A 260 40.39 14.36 -26.64
CA ILE A 260 40.73 13.65 -27.87
C ILE A 260 41.87 14.42 -28.52
N GLN A 261 43.08 13.84 -28.50
CA GLN A 261 44.22 14.37 -29.23
C GLN A 261 44.21 13.76 -30.64
N LYS A 262 44.08 14.63 -31.65
CA LYS A 262 44.13 14.25 -33.05
C LYS A 262 45.40 14.81 -33.66
N GLU A 263 46.30 13.92 -34.06
CA GLU A 263 47.57 14.28 -34.68
C GLU A 263 47.54 13.90 -36.15
N CYS A 264 47.91 14.85 -37.00
CA CYS A 264 47.86 14.73 -38.45
C CYS A 264 49.21 15.13 -39.05
N SER A 265 49.62 14.40 -40.09
CA SER A 265 50.85 14.63 -40.85
C SER A 265 50.57 14.86 -42.33
#